data_AF-A0A535IG86-F1
#
_entry.id   AF-A0A535IG86-F1
#
_cell.length_a   1.000
_cell.length_b   1.000
_cell.length_c   1.000
_cell.angle_alpha   90.00
_cell.angle_beta   90.00
_cell.angle_gamma   90.00
#
_symmetry.space_group_name_H-M   'P 1'
#
loop_
_entity.id
_entity.type
_entity.pdbx_description
1 polymer ?
#
loop_
_entity_poly.entity_id
_entity_poly.type
_entity_poly.pdbx_seq_one_letter_code
_entity_poly.pdbx_strand_id
1 'polypeptide(L)'
;MPNVSFSGLLIVAVVAFAAPLLLGLTPARRLPAIVLEIVAGIIIGPSVLAWVKVDLPISILSVLGLAFLLFLAGLEVELERLRGRLLAFVGSAFLLSFGLALLVGYGLYLAGQVVSPLLIAIILVATGLGIVIPVLKDAG
;
A
#
# COMPACT_ATOMS: atom_id res chain seq x y z
N MET A 1 24.78 19.73 -3.39
CA MET A 1 23.70 18.97 -4.06
C MET A 1 23.62 17.61 -3.39
N PRO A 2 22.44 17.06 -3.05
CA PRO A 2 22.37 15.68 -2.57
C PRO A 2 22.99 14.78 -3.63
N ASN A 3 23.92 13.91 -3.24
CA ASN A 3 24.56 12.99 -4.17
C ASN A 3 23.49 12.04 -4.72
N VAL A 4 23.18 12.19 -6.01
CA VAL A 4 22.22 11.33 -6.71
C VAL A 4 22.92 10.00 -7.00
N SER A 5 22.45 8.91 -6.41
CA SER A 5 22.94 7.56 -6.66
C SER A 5 21.83 6.74 -7.32
N PHE A 6 22.18 5.93 -8.31
CA PHE A 6 21.24 5.02 -8.97
C PHE A 6 21.39 3.57 -8.52
N SER A 7 22.39 3.27 -7.67
CA SER A 7 22.64 1.91 -7.19
C SER A 7 21.47 1.38 -6.36
N GLY A 8 20.90 2.20 -5.47
CA GLY A 8 19.73 1.82 -4.69
C GLY A 8 18.52 1.54 -5.57
N LEU A 9 18.28 2.41 -6.55
CA LEU A 9 17.20 2.23 -7.53
C LEU A 9 17.37 0.95 -8.35
N LEU A 10 18.59 0.63 -8.78
CA LEU A 10 18.89 -0.62 -9.48
C LEU A 10 18.54 -1.84 -8.63
N ILE A 11 18.93 -1.85 -7.35
CA ILE A 11 18.61 -2.96 -6.44
C ILE A 11 17.09 -3.10 -6.29
N VAL A 12 16.36 -1.99 -6.11
CA VAL A 12 14.89 -2.00 -6.02
C VAL A 12 14.26 -2.56 -7.31
N ALA A 13 14.75 -2.16 -8.48
CA ALA A 13 14.25 -2.64 -9.76
C ALA A 13 14.52 -4.14 -9.96
N VAL A 14 15.69 -4.63 -9.56
CA VAL A 14 16.02 -6.07 -9.58
C VAL A 14 15.08 -6.85 -8.67
N VAL A 15 14.79 -6.35 -7.47
CA VAL A 15 13.84 -6.99 -6.54
C VAL A 15 12.43 -7.03 -7.12
N ALA A 16 11.94 -5.91 -7.67
CA ALA A 16 10.63 -5.81 -8.29
C ALA A 16 10.47 -6.75 -9.50
N PHE A 17 11.55 -7.02 -10.23
CA PHE A 17 11.55 -8.01 -11.31
C PHE A 17 11.66 -9.45 -10.79
N ALA A 18 12.54 -9.70 -9.82
CA ALA A 18 12.82 -11.02 -9.31
C ALA A 18 11.65 -11.63 -8.52
N ALA A 19 10.90 -10.82 -7.75
CA ALA A 19 9.79 -11.29 -6.94
C ALA A 19 8.72 -12.05 -7.75
N PRO A 20 8.09 -11.47 -8.79
CA PRO A 20 7.12 -12.19 -9.61
C PRO A 20 7.76 -13.32 -10.42
N LEU A 21 9.01 -13.15 -10.88
CA LEU A 21 9.73 -14.20 -11.61
C LEU A 21 9.91 -15.47 -10.76
N LEU A 22 10.38 -15.33 -9.52
CA LEU A 22 10.60 -16.45 -8.60
C LEU A 22 9.28 -17.16 -8.24
N LEU A 23 8.18 -16.42 -8.10
CA LEU A 23 6.86 -17.01 -7.88
C LEU A 23 6.35 -17.76 -9.11
N GLY A 24 6.55 -17.21 -10.31
CA GLY A 24 6.21 -17.89 -11.56
C GLY A 24 6.96 -19.23 -11.74
N LEU A 25 8.18 -19.34 -11.21
CA LEU A 25 8.95 -20.58 -11.20
C LEU A 25 8.54 -21.56 -10.09
N THR A 26 7.77 -21.11 -9.09
CA THR A 26 7.31 -21.93 -7.94
C THR A 26 5.79 -21.92 -7.80
N PRO A 27 5.03 -22.42 -8.81
CA PRO A 27 3.57 -22.30 -8.89
C PRO A 27 2.79 -23.00 -7.76
N ALA A 28 3.45 -23.80 -6.92
CA ALA A 28 2.82 -24.43 -5.76
C ALA A 28 2.49 -23.45 -4.62
N ARG A 29 3.01 -22.21 -4.64
CA ARG A 29 2.77 -21.19 -3.60
C ARG A 29 1.78 -20.12 -4.05
N ARG A 30 0.63 -20.03 -3.35
CA ARG A 30 -0.41 -19.00 -3.54
C ARG A 30 -0.05 -17.66 -2.88
N LEU A 31 1.18 -17.20 -3.06
CA LEU A 31 1.65 -15.95 -2.47
C LEU A 31 1.63 -14.85 -3.54
N PRO A 32 0.97 -13.71 -3.31
CA PRO A 32 1.05 -12.56 -4.21
C PRO A 32 2.47 -11.97 -4.29
N ALA A 33 2.87 -11.45 -5.44
CA ALA A 33 4.23 -10.92 -5.65
C ALA A 33 4.56 -9.76 -4.71
N ILE A 34 3.58 -8.88 -4.48
CA ILE A 34 3.72 -7.73 -3.58
C ILE A 34 4.21 -8.11 -2.17
N VAL A 35 3.87 -9.32 -1.68
CA VAL A 35 4.31 -9.77 -0.35
C VAL A 35 5.82 -10.00 -0.34
N LEU A 36 6.36 -10.62 -1.39
CA LEU A 36 7.81 -10.80 -1.53
C LEU A 36 8.53 -9.47 -1.73
N GLU A 37 7.95 -8.54 -2.49
CA GLU A 37 8.52 -7.21 -2.69
C GLU A 37 8.62 -6.43 -1.38
N ILE A 38 7.57 -6.44 -0.56
CA ILE A 38 7.57 -5.79 0.76
C ILE A 38 8.61 -6.43 1.68
N VAL A 39 8.64 -7.77 1.76
CA VAL A 39 9.60 -8.49 2.61
C VAL A 39 11.05 -8.24 2.15
N ALA A 40 11.30 -8.32 0.85
CA ALA A 40 12.61 -8.03 0.29
C ALA A 40 13.02 -6.57 0.57
N GLY A 41 12.10 -5.61 0.42
CA GLY A 41 12.29 -4.21 0.77
C GLY A 41 12.70 -4.00 2.23
N ILE A 42 12.05 -4.70 3.17
CA ILE A 42 12.41 -4.68 4.60
C ILE A 42 13.84 -5.22 4.81
N ILE A 43 14.18 -6.32 4.13
CA ILE A 43 15.49 -6.98 4.25
C ILE A 43 16.61 -6.10 3.69
N ILE A 44 16.48 -5.56 2.48
CA ILE A 44 17.53 -4.73 1.86
C ILE A 44 17.59 -3.32 2.46
N GLY A 45 16.49 -2.88 3.09
CA GLY A 45 16.34 -1.55 3.67
C GLY A 45 17.13 -1.35 4.96
N PRO A 46 17.05 -0.14 5.55
CA PRO A 46 17.83 0.24 6.72
C PRO A 46 17.49 -0.57 7.98
N SER A 47 16.32 -1.21 8.03
CA SER A 47 15.89 -2.01 9.18
C SER A 47 16.67 -3.31 9.36
N VAL A 48 17.32 -3.82 8.31
CA VAL A 48 18.05 -5.11 8.36
C VAL A 48 19.45 -4.99 7.76
N LEU A 49 19.60 -4.95 6.43
CA LEU A 49 20.92 -4.96 5.78
C LEU A 49 21.49 -3.56 5.51
N ALA A 50 20.64 -2.55 5.46
CA ALA A 50 20.98 -1.16 5.15
C ALA A 50 21.73 -0.96 3.81
N TRP A 51 21.50 -1.85 2.84
CA TRP A 51 22.06 -1.76 1.49
C TRP A 51 21.40 -0.67 0.66
N VAL A 52 20.10 -0.46 0.88
CA VAL A 52 19.32 0.57 0.20
C VAL A 52 18.78 1.56 1.22
N LYS A 53 18.92 2.85 0.89
CA LYS A 53 18.29 3.96 1.60
C LYS A 53 17.41 4.71 0.60
N VAL A 54 16.31 5.27 1.08
CA VAL A 54 15.42 6.07 0.25
C VAL A 54 16.14 7.37 -0.11
N ASP A 55 16.56 7.49 -1.36
CA ASP A 55 17.19 8.67 -1.94
C ASP A 55 16.25 9.33 -2.97
N LEU A 56 16.71 10.42 -3.60
CA LEU A 56 15.87 11.23 -4.50
C LEU A 56 15.27 10.41 -5.66
N PRO A 57 16.03 9.57 -6.40
CA PRO A 57 15.46 8.75 -7.46
C PRO A 57 14.40 7.76 -6.97
N ILE A 58 14.67 7.05 -5.86
CA ILE A 58 13.70 6.11 -5.28
C ILE A 58 12.44 6.85 -4.84
N SER A 59 12.58 8.03 -4.23
CA SER A 59 11.44 8.85 -3.78
C SER A 59 10.56 9.30 -4.94
N ILE A 60 11.17 9.80 -6.02
CA ILE A 60 10.44 10.24 -7.22
C ILE A 60 9.70 9.04 -7.83
N LEU A 61 10.37 7.91 -8.03
CA LEU A 61 9.73 6.74 -8.61
C LEU A 61 8.60 6.19 -7.73
N SER A 62 8.77 6.20 -6.40
CA SER A 62 7.73 5.74 -5.46
C SER A 62 6.47 6.61 -5.54
N VAL A 63 6.63 7.93 -5.60
CA VAL A 63 5.50 8.86 -5.74
C VAL A 63 4.81 8.67 -7.09
N LEU A 64 5.58 8.56 -8.18
CA LEU A 64 5.02 8.31 -9.51
C LEU A 64 4.29 6.97 -9.57
N GLY A 65 4.90 5.89 -9.08
CA GLY A 65 4.29 4.56 -9.04
C GLY A 65 2.99 4.54 -8.24
N LEU A 66 2.98 5.16 -7.05
CA LEU A 66 1.77 5.31 -6.25
C LEU A 66 0.69 6.12 -6.99
N ALA A 67 1.08 7.23 -7.63
CA ALA A 67 0.15 8.04 -8.40
C ALA A 67 -0.45 7.26 -9.58
N PHE A 68 0.35 6.47 -10.30
CA PHE A 68 -0.15 5.61 -11.38
C PHE A 68 -1.07 4.51 -10.86
N LEU A 69 -0.76 3.85 -9.73
CA LEU A 69 -1.63 2.85 -9.13
C LEU A 69 -2.98 3.43 -8.72
N LEU A 70 -2.98 4.60 -8.07
CA LEU A 70 -4.20 5.30 -7.68
C LEU A 70 -4.97 5.81 -8.89
N PHE A 71 -4.27 6.23 -9.95
CA PHE A 71 -4.90 6.64 -11.20
C PHE A 71 -5.59 5.46 -11.89
N LEU A 72 -4.91 4.33 -12.04
CA LEU A 72 -5.51 3.10 -12.59
C LEU A 72 -6.70 2.64 -11.76
N ALA A 73 -6.57 2.65 -10.43
CA ALA A 73 -7.68 2.35 -9.53
C ALA A 73 -8.88 3.28 -9.79
N GLY A 74 -8.64 4.57 -9.97
CA GLY A 74 -9.68 5.55 -10.27
C GLY A 74 -10.37 5.34 -11.62
N LEU A 75 -9.64 4.85 -12.63
CA LEU A 75 -10.21 4.53 -13.95
C LEU A 75 -11.15 3.31 -13.91
N GLU A 76 -10.98 2.41 -12.94
CA GLU A 76 -11.84 1.23 -12.75
C GLU A 76 -13.13 1.54 -11.97
N VAL A 77 -13.27 2.75 -11.38
CA VAL A 77 -14.45 3.11 -10.57
C VAL A 77 -15.63 3.55 -11.45
N GLU A 78 -16.68 2.73 -11.50
CA GLU A 78 -17.97 3.06 -12.14
C GLU A 78 -18.95 3.71 -11.14
N LEU A 79 -18.90 5.05 -11.04
CA LEU A 79 -19.76 5.83 -10.12
C LEU A 79 -21.25 5.72 -10.44
N GLU A 80 -21.61 5.45 -11.70
CA GLU A 80 -22.99 5.31 -12.14
C GLU A 80 -23.69 4.12 -11.47
N ARG A 81 -22.92 3.08 -11.11
CA ARG A 81 -23.44 1.89 -10.42
C ARG A 81 -23.72 2.17 -8.94
N LEU A 82 -23.06 3.16 -8.34
CA LEU A 82 -23.20 3.53 -6.92
C LEU A 82 -24.45 4.40 -6.68
N ARG A 83 -25.64 3.82 -6.83
CA ARG A 83 -26.92 4.55 -6.67
C ARG A 83 -27.94 3.82 -5.80
N GLY A 84 -28.95 4.58 -5.34
CA GLY A 84 -30.10 4.08 -4.61
C GLY A 84 -29.73 3.28 -3.35
N ARG A 85 -30.25 2.05 -3.25
CA ARG A 85 -30.04 1.18 -2.09
C ARG A 85 -28.57 0.78 -1.91
N LEU A 86 -27.80 0.63 -2.99
CA LEU A 86 -26.38 0.30 -2.91
C LEU A 86 -25.59 1.44 -2.26
N LEU A 87 -25.85 2.68 -2.66
CA LEU A 87 -25.19 3.85 -2.06
C LEU A 87 -25.49 3.96 -0.57
N ALA A 88 -26.75 3.75 -0.16
CA ALA A 88 -27.13 3.75 1.25
C ALA A 88 -26.41 2.63 2.03
N PHE A 89 -26.31 1.43 1.45
CA PHE A 89 -25.62 0.30 2.07
C PHE A 89 -24.10 0.55 2.20
N VAL A 90 -23.44 0.94 1.11
CA VAL A 90 -21.99 1.23 1.12
C VAL A 90 -21.67 2.41 2.02
N GLY A 91 -22.47 3.49 1.96
CA GLY A 91 -22.32 4.66 2.80
C GLY A 91 -22.50 4.35 4.28
N SER A 92 -23.52 3.55 4.65
CA SER A 92 -23.70 3.13 6.05
C SER A 92 -22.59 2.21 6.54
N ALA A 93 -22.13 1.27 5.72
CA ALA A 93 -20.98 0.42 6.05
C ALA A 93 -19.69 1.24 6.23
N PHE A 94 -19.47 2.25 5.38
CA PHE A 94 -18.35 3.17 5.50
C PHE A 94 -18.45 4.00 6.78
N LEU A 95 -19.62 4.61 7.07
CA LEU A 95 -19.81 5.41 8.28
C LEU A 95 -19.65 4.57 9.56
N LEU A 96 -20.13 3.33 9.56
CA LEU A 96 -19.92 2.40 10.67
C LEU A 96 -18.43 2.10 10.86
N SER A 97 -17.72 1.80 9.77
CA SER A 97 -16.27 1.53 9.80
C SER A 97 -15.48 2.75 10.27
N PHE A 98 -15.86 3.94 9.81
CA PHE A 98 -15.26 5.20 10.24
C PHE A 98 -15.55 5.50 11.71
N GLY A 99 -16.77 5.25 12.19
CA GLY A 99 -17.13 5.36 13.60
C GLY A 99 -16.31 4.42 14.49
N LEU A 100 -16.10 3.17 14.06
CA LEU A 100 -15.22 2.22 14.76
C LEU A 100 -13.77 2.69 14.75
N ALA A 101 -13.27 3.19 13.63
CA ALA A 101 -11.92 3.74 13.53
C ALA A 101 -11.71 4.96 14.46
N LEU A 102 -12.70 5.84 14.57
CA LEU A 102 -12.71 6.95 15.52
C LEU A 102 -12.72 6.47 16.97
N LEU A 103 -13.55 5.46 17.29
CA LEU A 103 -13.60 4.88 18.62
C LEU A 103 -12.24 4.31 19.02
N VAL A 104 -11.58 3.56 18.13
CA VAL A 104 -10.23 3.04 18.36
C VAL A 104 -9.21 4.18 18.51
N GLY A 105 -9.23 5.16 17.59
CA GLY A 105 -8.31 6.29 17.62
C GLY A 105 -8.40 7.10 18.91
N TYR A 106 -9.61 7.47 19.33
CA TYR A 106 -9.84 8.19 20.58
C TYR A 106 -9.61 7.32 21.82
N GLY A 107 -9.90 6.02 21.76
CA GLY A 107 -9.56 5.08 22.83
C GLY A 107 -8.06 5.01 23.09
N LEU A 108 -7.24 4.96 22.03
CA LEU A 108 -5.78 5.01 22.13
C LEU A 108 -5.27 6.36 22.63
N TYR A 109 -5.93 7.46 22.26
CA TYR A 109 -5.59 8.80 22.75
C TYR A 109 -5.83 8.92 24.25
N LEU A 110 -6.97 8.45 24.74
CA LEU A 110 -7.28 8.43 26.18
C LEU A 110 -6.32 7.52 26.97
N ALA A 111 -5.83 6.44 26.35
CA ALA A 111 -4.79 5.59 26.91
C ALA A 111 -3.37 6.18 26.83
N GLY A 112 -3.21 7.40 26.33
CA GLY A 112 -1.93 8.09 26.20
C GLY A 112 -0.98 7.49 25.16
N GLN A 113 -1.47 6.64 24.25
CA GLN A 113 -0.64 5.91 23.28
C GLN A 113 -0.40 6.69 21.98
N VAL A 114 -1.28 7.65 21.67
CA VAL A 114 -1.22 8.41 20.41
C VAL A 114 -1.51 9.88 20.66
N VAL A 115 -0.92 10.75 19.82
CA VAL A 115 -1.12 12.22 19.90
C VAL A 115 -2.31 12.66 19.05
N SER A 116 -2.48 12.10 17.86
CA SER A 116 -3.54 12.47 16.92
C SER A 116 -4.52 11.30 16.69
N PRO A 117 -5.64 11.24 17.44
CA PRO A 117 -6.64 10.18 17.27
C PRO A 117 -7.28 10.20 15.88
N LEU A 118 -7.47 11.38 15.30
CA LEU A 118 -8.04 11.53 13.96
C LEU A 118 -7.12 10.94 12.89
N LEU A 119 -5.80 11.14 13.01
CA LEU A 119 -4.84 10.54 12.09
C LEU A 119 -4.93 9.00 12.12
N ILE A 120 -5.01 8.41 13.30
CA ILE A 120 -5.19 6.96 13.44
C ILE A 120 -6.49 6.49 12.81
N ALA A 121 -7.60 7.20 13.07
CA ALA A 121 -8.88 6.86 12.47
C ALA A 121 -8.84 6.89 10.93
N ILE A 122 -8.18 7.90 10.35
CA ILE A 122 -7.99 8.01 8.89
C ILE A 122 -7.13 6.86 8.37
N ILE A 123 -6.02 6.53 9.04
CA ILE A 123 -5.14 5.41 8.65
C ILE A 123 -5.91 4.08 8.68
N LEU A 124 -6.75 3.86 9.70
CA LEU A 124 -7.52 2.63 9.86
C LEU A 124 -8.67 2.51 8.86
N VAL A 125 -9.29 3.62 8.46
CA VAL A 125 -10.39 3.60 7.48
C VAL A 125 -9.88 3.58 6.03
N ALA A 126 -8.65 4.04 5.79
CA ALA A 126 -8.05 4.05 4.47
C ALA A 126 -7.77 2.61 3.99
N THR A 127 -8.40 2.22 2.89
CA THR A 127 -8.20 0.89 2.28
C THR A 127 -7.03 0.90 1.30
N GLY A 128 -6.25 -0.19 1.29
CA GLY A 128 -5.05 -0.33 0.46
C GLY A 128 -5.33 -0.71 -0.99
N LEU A 129 -6.12 0.08 -1.74
CA LEU A 129 -6.43 -0.19 -3.15
C LEU A 129 -5.18 -0.43 -4.02
N GLY A 130 -4.10 0.32 -3.77
CA GLY A 130 -2.83 0.16 -4.49
C GLY A 130 -2.14 -1.19 -4.28
N ILE A 131 -2.52 -1.96 -3.26
CA ILE A 131 -2.06 -3.33 -3.01
C ILE A 131 -3.11 -4.33 -3.51
N VAL A 132 -4.40 -4.05 -3.27
CA VAL A 132 -5.49 -4.97 -3.61
C VAL A 132 -5.58 -5.19 -5.13
N ILE A 133 -5.44 -4.16 -5.96
CA ILE A 133 -5.57 -4.31 -7.42
C ILE A 133 -4.48 -5.23 -8.00
N PRO A 134 -3.17 -5.02 -7.71
CA PRO A 134 -2.13 -5.96 -8.10
C PRO A 134 -2.38 -7.38 -7.58
N VAL A 135 -2.83 -7.52 -6.33
CA VAL A 135 -3.11 -8.83 -5.73
C VAL A 135 -4.27 -9.54 -6.45
N LEU A 136 -5.33 -8.83 -6.80
CA LEU A 136 -6.46 -9.39 -7.55
C LEU A 136 -6.01 -9.82 -8.95
N LYS A 137 -5.18 -9.02 -9.62
CA LYS A 137 -4.64 -9.33 -10.94
C LYS A 137 -3.66 -10.51 -10.92
N ASP A 138 -2.87 -10.66 -9.85
CA ASP A 138 -1.94 -11.80 -9.65
C ASP A 138 -2.69 -13.09 -9.27
N ALA A 139 -3.87 -12.98 -8.66
CA ALA A 139 -4.66 -14.12 -8.21
C ALA A 139 -5.49 -14.79 -9.32
N GLY A 140 -5.61 -14.17 -10.50
CA GLY A 140 -6.31 -14.70 -11.68
C GLY A 140 -7.22 -13.70 -12.36
#